data_AF-A0A211ZHI4-F1
#
_entry.id   AF-A0A211ZHI4-F1
#
_cell.length_a   1.000
_cell.length_b   1.000
_cell.length_c   1.000
_cell.angle_alpha   90.00
_cell.angle_beta   90.00
_cell.angle_gamma   90.00
#
_symmetry.space_group_name_H-M   'P 1'
#
loop_
_entity.id
_entity.type
_entity.pdbx_description
1 polymer ?
#
loop_
_entity_poly.entity_id
_entity_poly.type
_entity_poly.pdbx_seq_one_letter_code
_entity_poly.pdbx_strand_id
1 'polypeptide(L)'
;MTIDWARRYLQRLDQPLDPWEADYFRSGCNFLARDSATGAIACWKSMNLPIDRRRETYTGPMGTTPLTRQEMDRLSGLLEKLADGEDASHQVAALRRFR
;
A
#
# COMPACT_ATOMS: atom_id res chain seq x y z
N MET A 1 15.51 -1.51 -5.58
CA MET A 1 14.73 -2.26 -4.55
C MET A 1 13.29 -1.77 -4.46
N THR A 2 13.04 -0.46 -4.30
CA THR A 2 11.68 0.10 -4.27
C THR A 2 10.92 -0.10 -5.58
N ILE A 3 11.59 0.01 -6.72
CA ILE A 3 11.08 -0.32 -8.07
C ILE A 3 10.44 -1.73 -8.11
N ASP A 4 11.16 -2.76 -7.64
CA ASP A 4 10.66 -4.14 -7.67
C ASP A 4 9.44 -4.34 -6.77
N TRP A 5 9.38 -3.60 -5.65
CA TRP A 5 8.23 -3.59 -4.77
C TRP A 5 7.05 -2.82 -5.36
N ALA A 6 7.28 -1.73 -6.08
CA ALA A 6 6.21 -1.03 -6.78
C ALA A 6 5.51 -1.95 -7.80
N ARG A 7 6.28 -2.75 -8.56
CA ARG A 7 5.74 -3.77 -9.47
C ARG A 7 4.93 -4.85 -8.74
N ARG A 8 5.39 -5.31 -7.57
CA ARG A 8 4.64 -6.28 -6.76
C ARG A 8 3.33 -5.70 -6.22
N TYR A 9 3.33 -4.44 -5.80
CA TYR A 9 2.12 -3.75 -5.34
C TYR A 9 1.13 -3.54 -6.50
N LEU A 10 1.60 -3.24 -7.72
CA LEU A 10 0.74 -3.20 -8.92
C LEU A 10 0.03 -4.54 -9.14
N GLN A 11 0.79 -5.65 -9.16
CA GLN A 11 0.22 -6.99 -9.31
C GLN A 11 -0.78 -7.37 -8.22
N ARG A 12 -0.63 -6.80 -7.01
CA ARG A 12 -1.58 -7.05 -5.91
C ARG A 12 -2.87 -6.24 -6.07
N LEU A 13 -2.82 -5.08 -6.71
CA LEU A 13 -3.99 -4.23 -6.95
C LEU A 13 -5.01 -4.88 -7.89
N ASP A 14 -4.55 -5.79 -8.76
CA ASP A 14 -5.41 -6.59 -9.66
C ASP A 14 -6.25 -7.64 -8.92
N GLN A 15 -5.95 -7.90 -7.65
CA GLN A 15 -6.65 -8.88 -6.83
C GLN A 15 -7.56 -8.16 -5.82
N PRO A 16 -8.72 -8.74 -5.44
CA PRO A 16 -9.56 -8.16 -4.42
C PRO A 16 -8.79 -7.97 -3.11
N LEU A 17 -9.04 -6.83 -2.45
CA LEU A 17 -8.46 -6.47 -1.17
C LEU A 17 -9.58 -6.40 -0.14
N ASP A 18 -9.48 -7.21 0.90
CA ASP A 18 -10.33 -7.03 2.07
C ASP A 18 -9.91 -5.76 2.86
N PRO A 19 -10.70 -5.30 3.85
CA PRO A 19 -10.39 -4.06 4.57
C PRO A 19 -9.02 -4.05 5.27
N TRP A 20 -8.58 -5.20 5.82
CA TRP A 20 -7.26 -5.32 6.44
C TRP A 20 -6.17 -5.12 5.38
N GLU A 21 -6.32 -5.81 4.25
CA GLU A 21 -5.35 -5.75 3.18
C GLU A 21 -5.30 -4.34 2.58
N ALA A 22 -6.45 -3.67 2.42
CA ALA A 22 -6.53 -2.32 1.91
C ALA A 22 -5.77 -1.30 2.78
N ASP A 23 -5.85 -1.41 4.12
CA ASP A 23 -5.13 -0.52 5.03
C ASP A 23 -3.61 -0.68 4.93
N TYR A 24 -3.14 -1.93 4.92
CA TYR A 24 -1.71 -2.21 4.73
C TYR A 24 -1.24 -1.91 3.31
N PHE A 25 -2.09 -2.05 2.30
CA PHE A 25 -1.79 -1.68 0.93
C PHE A 25 -1.52 -0.17 0.82
N ARG A 26 -2.42 0.66 1.34
CA ARG A 26 -2.24 2.13 1.42
C ARG A 26 -0.95 2.50 2.14
N SER A 27 -0.70 1.86 3.29
CA SER A 27 0.49 2.10 4.10
C SER A 27 1.78 1.73 3.34
N GLY A 28 1.76 0.61 2.62
CA GLY A 28 2.87 0.18 1.77
C GLY A 28 3.16 1.15 0.63
N CYS A 29 2.13 1.59 -0.10
CA CYS A 29 2.27 2.63 -1.13
C CYS A 29 2.85 3.93 -0.57
N ASN A 30 2.42 4.33 0.63
CA ASN A 30 2.97 5.49 1.35
C ASN A 30 4.46 5.35 1.67
N PHE A 31 4.93 4.14 2.03
CA PHE A 31 6.36 3.89 2.25
C PHE A 31 7.16 3.88 0.95
N LEU A 32 6.63 3.28 -0.12
CA LEU A 32 7.27 3.27 -1.44
C LEU A 32 7.43 4.69 -1.99
N ALA A 33 6.41 5.55 -1.84
CA ALA A 33 6.48 6.94 -2.25
C ALA A 33 7.50 7.78 -1.45
N ARG A 34 8.02 7.26 -0.32
CA ARG A 34 9.09 7.85 0.49
C ARG A 34 10.42 7.11 0.33
N ASP A 35 10.56 6.33 -0.75
CA ASP A 35 11.68 5.45 -1.06
C ASP A 35 12.05 4.46 0.07
N SER A 36 11.06 4.03 0.85
CA SER A 36 11.26 3.07 1.95
C SER A 36 10.82 1.67 1.57
N ALA A 37 11.73 0.88 0.99
CA ALA A 37 11.49 -0.53 0.71
C ALA A 37 11.20 -1.33 2.00
N THR A 38 11.92 -1.05 3.09
CA THR A 38 11.75 -1.76 4.37
C THR A 38 10.34 -1.60 4.94
N GLY A 39 9.80 -0.37 4.93
CA GLY A 39 8.43 -0.12 5.38
C GLY A 39 7.40 -0.81 4.49
N ALA A 40 7.58 -0.76 3.17
CA ALA A 40 6.71 -1.44 2.22
C ALA A 40 6.73 -2.97 2.37
N ILE A 41 7.90 -3.56 2.67
CA ILE A 41 8.04 -4.99 2.96
C ILE A 41 7.28 -5.37 4.23
N ALA A 42 7.38 -4.56 5.29
CA ALA A 42 6.67 -4.81 6.54
C ALA A 42 5.15 -4.78 6.32
N CYS A 43 4.63 -3.77 5.62
CA CYS A 43 3.21 -3.71 5.25
C CYS A 43 2.79 -4.90 4.38
N TRP A 44 3.62 -5.31 3.43
CA TRP A 44 3.34 -6.47 2.58
C TRP A 44 3.21 -7.76 3.41
N LYS A 45 4.11 -7.97 4.38
CA LYS A 45 4.04 -9.12 5.29
C LYS A 45 2.75 -9.10 6.10
N SER A 46 2.39 -7.95 6.68
CA SER A 46 1.15 -7.80 7.45
C SER A 46 -0.10 -8.05 6.61
N MET A 47 -0.15 -7.51 5.39
CA MET A 47 -1.24 -7.75 4.43
C MET A 47 -1.47 -9.24 4.17
N ASN A 48 -0.39 -10.03 4.03
CA ASN A 48 -0.45 -11.45 3.72
C ASN A 48 -0.56 -12.38 4.95
N LEU A 49 -0.80 -11.83 6.15
CA LEU A 49 -1.01 -12.67 7.33
C LEU A 49 -2.29 -13.50 7.21
N PRO A 50 -2.28 -14.77 7.67
CA PRO A 50 -3.49 -15.56 7.86
C PRO A 50 -4.49 -14.82 8.76
N ILE A 51 -5.79 -14.93 8.46
CA ILE A 51 -6.87 -14.21 9.17
C ILE A 51 -6.75 -14.35 10.69
N ASP A 52 -6.44 -15.55 11.18
CA ASP A 52 -6.31 -15.84 12.62
C ASP A 52 -5.14 -15.09 13.28
N ARG A 53 -4.08 -14.79 12.53
CA ARG A 53 -2.88 -14.05 12.99
C ARG A 53 -3.05 -12.54 12.92
N ARG A 54 -3.97 -12.03 12.10
CA ARG A 54 -4.22 -10.59 11.95
C ARG A 54 -4.63 -9.95 13.27
N ARG A 55 -5.46 -10.65 14.06
CA ARG A 55 -5.94 -10.22 15.38
C ARG A 55 -4.84 -10.13 16.43
N GLU A 56 -3.77 -10.91 16.29
CA GLU A 56 -2.61 -10.89 17.20
C GLU A 56 -1.68 -9.70 16.93
N THR A 57 -1.74 -9.15 15.72
CA THR A 57 -0.74 -8.18 15.23
C THR A 57 -1.19 -6.72 15.39
N TYR A 58 -2.47 -6.46 15.62
CA TYR A 58 -3.01 -5.10 15.64
C TYR A 58 -4.07 -4.90 16.73
N THR A 59 -3.82 -3.95 17.64
CA THR A 59 -4.71 -3.58 18.75
C THR A 59 -5.35 -2.18 18.59
N GLY A 60 -5.11 -1.50 17.46
CA GLY A 60 -5.66 -0.17 17.15
C GLY A 60 -6.96 -0.20 16.32
N PRO A 61 -7.58 0.97 16.08
CA PRO A 61 -8.69 1.09 15.14
C PRO A 61 -8.20 0.89 13.71
N MET A 62 -8.74 -0.12 13.03
CA MET A 62 -8.42 -0.44 11.64
C MET A 62 -9.15 0.50 10.69
N GLY A 63 -8.49 0.94 9.63
CA GLY A 63 -9.19 1.53 8.48
C GLY A 63 -10.06 0.46 7.82
N THR A 64 -11.35 0.39 8.15
CA THR A 64 -12.27 -0.62 7.61
C THR A 64 -12.78 -0.28 6.21
N THR A 65 -12.33 0.84 5.64
CA THR A 65 -12.83 1.34 4.36
C THR A 65 -12.15 0.63 3.20
N PRO A 66 -12.92 -0.03 2.30
CA PRO A 66 -12.40 -0.57 1.04
C PRO A 66 -11.71 0.52 0.20
N LEU A 67 -10.83 0.12 -0.72
CA LEU A 67 -10.33 1.05 -1.72
C LEU A 67 -11.46 1.46 -2.66
N THR A 68 -11.65 2.77 -2.86
CA THR A 68 -12.56 3.25 -3.89
C THR A 68 -11.91 3.12 -5.27
N ARG A 69 -12.69 3.04 -6.35
CA ARG A 69 -12.15 3.01 -7.72
C ARG A 69 -11.21 4.20 -7.99
N GLN A 70 -11.62 5.40 -7.58
CA GLN A 70 -10.79 6.61 -7.71
C GLN A 70 -9.46 6.50 -6.93
N GLU A 71 -9.48 5.86 -5.77
CA GLU A 71 -8.27 5.62 -4.99
C GLU A 71 -7.36 4.58 -5.64
N MET A 72 -7.93 3.49 -6.18
CA MET A 72 -7.19 2.49 -6.94
C MET A 72 -6.51 3.10 -8.16
N ASP A 73 -7.21 3.93 -8.95
CA ASP A 73 -6.64 4.59 -10.13
C ASP A 73 -5.44 5.48 -9.74
N ARG A 74 -5.55 6.21 -8.62
CA ARG A 74 -4.44 7.04 -8.11
C ARG A 74 -3.25 6.20 -7.65
N LEU A 75 -3.51 5.10 -6.94
CA LEU A 75 -2.45 4.21 -6.45
C LEU A 75 -1.78 3.48 -7.61
N SER A 76 -2.52 3.07 -8.66
CA SER A 76 -1.95 2.48 -9.87
C SER A 76 -0.99 3.45 -10.54
N GLY A 77 -1.44 4.68 -10.82
CA GLY A 77 -0.59 5.70 -11.46
C GLY A 77 0.64 6.09 -10.62
N LEU A 78 0.54 6.06 -9.28
CA LEU A 78 1.69 6.22 -8.39
C LEU A 78 2.69 5.07 -8.55
N LEU A 79 2.20 3.84 -8.49
CA LEU A 79 3.04 2.65 -8.51
C LEU A 79 3.68 2.42 -9.89
N GLU A 80 2.99 2.74 -10.98
CA GLU A 80 3.54 2.72 -12.36
C GLU A 80 4.76 3.62 -12.46
N LYS A 81 4.63 4.89 -12.04
CA LYS A 81 5.75 5.85 -12.01
C LYS A 81 6.93 5.33 -11.18
N LEU A 82 6.65 4.81 -9.98
CA LEU A 82 7.69 4.23 -9.13
C LEU A 82 8.33 2.98 -9.74
N ALA A 83 7.57 2.17 -10.49
CA ALA A 83 8.06 0.99 -11.20
C ALA A 83 8.92 1.33 -12.42
N ASP A 84 8.74 2.52 -13.00
CA ASP A 84 9.54 3.08 -14.08
C ASP A 84 10.76 3.89 -13.56
N GLY A 85 10.86 4.08 -12.23
CA GLY A 85 11.97 4.77 -11.59
C GLY A 85 11.81 6.29 -11.49
N GLU A 86 10.59 6.80 -11.72
CA GLU A 86 10.29 8.22 -11.53
C GLU A 86 10.19 8.59 -10.04
N ASP A 87 10.63 9.82 -9.70
CA ASP A 87 10.47 10.35 -8.36
C ASP A 87 9.00 10.74 -8.09
N ALA A 88 8.35 10.00 -7.19
CA ALA A 88 6.98 10.26 -6.77
C ALA A 88 6.86 10.90 -5.37
N SER A 89 7.96 11.43 -4.82
CA SER A 89 8.01 12.03 -3.46
C SER A 89 6.97 13.14 -3.26
N HIS A 90 6.63 13.87 -4.33
CA HIS A 90 5.65 14.95 -4.30
C HIS A 90 4.20 14.46 -4.08
N GLN A 91 3.93 13.19 -4.40
CA GLN A 91 2.59 12.58 -4.26
C GLN A 91 2.31 12.12 -2.81
N VAL A 92 3.34 12.04 -1.96
CA VAL A 92 3.23 11.68 -0.53
C VAL A 92 2.30 12.65 0.22
N ALA A 93 2.27 13.92 -0.16
CA ALA A 93 1.40 14.91 0.45
C ALA A 93 -0.10 14.65 0.17
N ALA A 94 -0.43 14.04 -0.98
CA ALA A 94 -1.80 13.74 -1.37
C ALA A 94 -2.39 12.54 -0.60
N LEU A 95 -1.54 11.58 -0.22
CA LEU A 95 -1.95 10.38 0.53
C LEU A 95 -2.21 10.65 2.03
N ARG A 96 -1.70 11.76 2.58
CA ARG A 96 -1.89 12.14 4.00
C ARG A 96 -3.30 12.65 4.33
N ARG A 97 -4.14 12.95 3.33
CA ARG A 97 -5.48 13.55 3.53
C ARG A 97 -6.57 12.58 3.97
N PHE A 98 -6.29 11.29 4.11
CA PHE A 98 -7.30 10.25 4.34
C PHE A 98 -7.14 9.51 5.68
N ARG A 99 -6.45 10.10 6.67
CA ARG A 99 -6.41 9.55 8.03
C ARG A 99 -7.38 10.27 8.95
#